data_AF-A0A6L8B996-F1
#
_entry.id   AF-A0A6L8B996-F1
#
_cell.length_a   1.000
_cell.length_b   1.000
_cell.length_c   1.000
_cell.angle_alpha   90.00
_cell.angle_beta   90.00
_cell.angle_gamma   90.00
#
_symmetry.space_group_name_H-M   'P 1'
#
loop_
_entity.id
_entity.type
_entity.pdbx_description
1 polymer ?
#
loop_
_entity_poly.entity_id
_entity_poly.type
_entity_poly.pdbx_seq_one_letter_code
_entity_poly.pdbx_strand_id
1 'polypeptide(L)'
;MGSPGGPRHHSRRHRRRGRARRHPARRRTRVAAVGLRQHPAHADGAAGPSVDKLSPKLRDLQNSQDGSEVQAWELERITERAQHLGDRRDACEQLRDAAAERYREDTGNTWRPRHGSHTSRTSQLTSAAIDARDFLRARESEKAKAHLPEATLVAVAGSGPVSDAGPVHFAVDRVRAKYPDMVLVHGGGQGAEKIAARWSARGDESHRLWPTQAVTKIMGTRDLR
;
A
#
# COMPACT_ATOMS: atom_id res chain seq x y z
N MET A 1 8.05 50.20 73.43
CA MET A 1 9.25 49.58 72.83
C MET A 1 8.88 48.16 72.40
N GLY A 2 9.05 47.84 71.12
CA GLY A 2 9.22 46.46 70.61
C GLY A 2 7.99 45.55 70.44
N SER A 3 7.40 45.54 69.24
CA SER A 3 6.99 44.27 68.58
C SER A 3 8.27 43.62 68.00
N PRO A 4 8.44 42.28 67.98
CA PRO A 4 7.75 41.40 67.02
C PRO A 4 7.37 40.00 67.61
N GLY A 5 6.31 39.32 67.18
CA GLY A 5 6.26 38.58 65.92
C GLY A 5 6.74 37.12 66.10
N GLY A 6 5.81 36.21 66.36
CA GLY A 6 6.06 34.75 66.38
C GLY A 6 4.78 33.99 65.95
N PRO A 7 4.82 33.11 64.93
CA PRO A 7 3.63 32.76 64.17
C PRO A 7 2.78 31.65 64.81
N ARG A 8 1.46 31.80 64.64
CA ARG A 8 0.42 30.85 65.03
C ARG A 8 0.57 29.55 64.24
N HIS A 9 0.73 28.42 64.94
CA HIS A 9 0.69 27.10 64.34
C HIS A 9 -0.72 26.78 63.83
N HIS A 10 -0.97 27.08 62.56
CA HIS A 10 -2.13 26.58 61.84
C HIS A 10 -1.87 25.12 61.45
N SER A 11 -2.60 24.21 62.09
CA SER A 11 -2.65 22.80 61.72
C SER A 11 -3.18 22.65 60.29
N ARG A 12 -2.25 22.49 59.33
CA ARG A 12 -2.57 22.04 57.97
C ARG A 12 -3.11 20.60 58.06
N ARG A 13 -4.43 20.47 58.19
CA ARG A 13 -5.15 19.25 57.85
C ARG A 13 -4.86 18.94 56.38
N HIS A 14 -3.94 18.01 56.14
CA HIS A 14 -3.81 17.35 54.86
C HIS A 14 -5.10 16.58 54.59
N ARG A 15 -6.06 17.22 53.93
CA ARG A 15 -7.14 16.52 53.24
C ARG A 15 -6.47 15.68 52.15
N ARG A 16 -6.28 14.38 52.42
CA ARG A 16 -6.02 13.37 51.40
C ARG A 16 -7.22 13.41 50.44
N ARG A 17 -7.14 14.25 49.40
CA ARG A 17 -8.05 14.20 48.26
C ARG A 17 -7.88 12.81 47.66
N GLY A 18 -8.91 11.98 47.79
CA GLY A 18 -8.96 10.69 47.12
C GLY A 18 -8.63 10.91 45.65
N ARG A 19 -7.60 10.22 45.15
CA ARG A 19 -7.41 10.07 43.71
C ARG A 19 -8.64 9.33 43.21
N ALA A 20 -9.58 10.10 42.63
CA ALA A 20 -10.64 9.55 41.82
C ALA A 20 -9.97 8.63 40.79
N ARG A 21 -10.27 7.34 40.87
CA ARG A 21 -9.90 6.37 39.84
C ARG A 21 -10.49 6.92 38.54
N ARG A 22 -9.63 7.40 37.64
CA ARG A 22 -10.05 7.79 36.29
C ARG A 22 -10.52 6.51 35.62
N HIS A 23 -11.83 6.31 35.58
CA HIS A 23 -12.41 5.27 34.74
C HIS A 23 -11.96 5.51 33.31
N PRO A 24 -11.44 4.51 32.59
CA PRO A 24 -11.21 4.65 31.17
C PRO A 24 -12.55 5.02 30.52
N ALA A 25 -12.54 6.10 29.75
CA ALA A 25 -13.70 6.54 29.00
C ALA A 25 -14.27 5.32 28.27
N ARG A 26 -15.53 4.97 28.58
CA ARG A 26 -16.27 3.95 27.84
C ARG A 26 -16.17 4.34 26.38
N ARG A 27 -15.43 3.57 25.57
CA ARG A 27 -15.43 3.72 24.12
C ARG A 27 -16.88 3.58 23.70
N ARG A 28 -17.52 4.71 23.37
CA ARG A 28 -18.84 4.70 22.74
C ARG A 28 -18.60 4.03 21.39
N THR A 29 -18.93 2.74 21.30
CA THR A 29 -19.09 2.08 20.01
C THR A 29 -20.15 2.89 19.29
N ARG A 30 -19.76 3.67 18.28
CA ARG A 30 -20.71 4.26 17.35
C ARG A 30 -21.28 3.07 16.58
N VAL A 31 -22.47 2.62 16.98
CA VAL A 31 -23.31 1.82 16.09
C VAL A 31 -23.87 2.82 15.10
N ALA A 32 -23.32 2.82 13.87
CA ALA A 32 -23.96 3.50 12.77
C ALA A 32 -25.28 2.75 12.50
N ALA A 33 -26.40 3.35 12.89
CA ALA A 33 -27.69 2.91 12.38
C ALA A 33 -27.70 3.26 10.88
N VAL A 34 -27.45 2.27 10.03
CA VAL A 34 -27.74 2.37 8.59
C VAL A 34 -29.25 2.41 8.47
N GLY A 35 -29.82 3.61 8.52
CA GLY A 35 -31.21 3.83 8.19
C GLY A 35 -31.40 3.47 6.72
N LEU A 36 -31.91 2.28 6.45
CA LEU A 36 -32.34 1.86 5.12
C LEU A 36 -33.52 2.73 4.70
N ARG A 37 -33.24 3.93 4.18
CA ARG A 37 -34.21 4.69 3.39
C ARG A 37 -34.40 3.94 2.08
N GLN A 38 -35.53 3.24 1.98
CA GLN A 38 -35.91 2.55 0.76
C GLN A 38 -36.23 3.60 -0.31
N HIS A 39 -35.41 3.66 -1.35
CA HIS A 39 -35.72 4.36 -2.59
C HIS A 39 -36.17 3.30 -3.62
N PRO A 40 -37.21 3.58 -4.45
CA PRO A 40 -37.72 2.61 -5.41
C PRO A 40 -36.62 2.06 -6.31
N ALA A 41 -36.64 0.74 -6.46
CA ALA A 41 -35.75 -0.02 -7.31
C ALA A 41 -36.00 0.32 -8.79
N HIS A 42 -35.21 1.24 -9.34
CA HIS A 42 -35.04 1.31 -10.79
C HIS A 42 -34.11 0.17 -11.20
N ALA A 43 -34.72 -0.87 -11.78
CA ALA A 43 -34.03 -1.96 -12.44
C ALA A 43 -33.44 -1.45 -13.75
N ASP A 44 -32.12 -1.27 -13.78
CA ASP A 44 -31.35 -1.22 -15.02
C ASP A 44 -30.01 -1.92 -14.80
N GLY A 45 -29.79 -3.00 -15.56
CA GLY A 45 -28.63 -3.88 -15.51
C GLY A 45 -27.35 -3.32 -16.16
N ALA A 46 -27.29 -2.02 -16.42
CA ALA A 46 -26.07 -1.35 -16.84
C ALA A 46 -25.32 -0.84 -15.61
N ALA A 47 -23.99 -1.00 -15.58
CA ALA A 47 -23.14 -0.48 -14.53
C ALA A 47 -23.46 1.01 -14.30
N GLY A 48 -24.25 1.28 -13.25
CA GLY A 48 -24.67 2.63 -12.89
C GLY A 48 -23.46 3.53 -12.71
N PRO A 49 -23.61 4.85 -12.81
CA PRO A 49 -22.49 5.76 -12.65
C PRO A 49 -21.79 5.49 -11.31
N SER A 50 -20.46 5.34 -11.33
CA SER A 50 -19.68 5.24 -10.09
C SER A 50 -19.57 6.61 -9.43
N VAL A 51 -19.25 6.62 -8.13
CA VAL A 51 -18.95 7.86 -7.40
C VAL A 51 -17.88 8.69 -8.11
N ASP A 52 -16.91 8.05 -8.78
CA ASP A 52 -15.86 8.73 -9.55
C ASP A 52 -16.43 9.62 -10.66
N LYS A 53 -17.54 9.22 -11.30
CA LYS A 53 -18.18 10.02 -12.36
C LYS A 53 -18.86 11.27 -11.81
N LEU A 54 -19.29 11.26 -10.55
CA LEU A 54 -19.88 12.44 -9.88
C LEU A 54 -18.81 13.34 -9.25
N SER A 55 -17.59 12.85 -9.09
CA SER A 55 -16.52 13.53 -8.36
C SER A 55 -16.07 14.87 -8.99
N PRO A 56 -15.98 15.03 -10.33
CA PRO A 56 -15.72 16.34 -10.93
C PRO A 56 -16.84 17.34 -10.64
N LYS A 57 -18.10 16.94 -10.87
CA LYS A 57 -19.27 17.80 -10.65
C LYS A 57 -19.38 18.26 -9.19
N LEU A 58 -19.09 17.40 -8.23
CA LEU A 58 -19.04 17.77 -6.81
C LEU A 58 -17.97 18.84 -6.53
N ARG A 59 -16.77 18.71 -7.11
CA ARG A 59 -15.70 19.70 -6.96
C ARG A 59 -16.09 21.03 -7.61
N ASP A 60 -16.66 20.99 -8.80
CA ASP A 60 -17.09 22.19 -9.53
C ASP A 60 -18.17 22.93 -8.71
N LEU A 61 -19.20 22.22 -8.24
CA LEU A 61 -20.25 22.79 -7.40
C LEU A 61 -19.71 23.35 -6.08
N GLN A 62 -18.75 22.69 -5.43
CA GLN A 62 -18.12 23.21 -4.21
C GLN A 62 -17.34 24.51 -4.47
N ASN A 63 -16.65 24.61 -5.61
CA ASN A 63 -15.87 25.80 -5.97
C ASN A 63 -16.74 26.95 -6.47
N SER A 64 -17.91 26.65 -7.05
CA SER A 64 -18.85 27.65 -7.58
C SER A 64 -19.90 28.13 -6.58
N GLN A 65 -19.73 27.84 -5.29
CA GLN A 65 -20.69 28.27 -4.27
C GLN A 65 -20.73 29.80 -4.19
N ASP A 66 -21.89 30.36 -4.47
CA ASP A 66 -22.19 31.80 -4.44
C ASP A 66 -23.09 32.20 -3.27
N GLY A 67 -23.48 31.23 -2.42
CA GLY A 67 -24.40 31.40 -1.31
C GLY A 67 -25.88 31.35 -1.70
N SER A 68 -26.22 31.11 -2.98
CA SER A 68 -27.59 30.91 -3.41
C SER A 68 -28.15 29.55 -2.94
N GLU A 69 -29.42 29.53 -2.55
CA GLU A 69 -30.11 28.30 -2.14
C GLU A 69 -30.15 27.26 -3.28
N VAL A 70 -30.20 27.72 -4.53
CA VAL A 70 -30.22 26.85 -5.72
C VAL A 70 -28.91 26.07 -5.85
N GLN A 71 -27.75 26.73 -5.67
CA GLN A 71 -26.44 26.07 -5.71
C GLN A 71 -26.23 25.15 -4.51
N ALA A 72 -26.71 25.56 -3.33
CA ALA A 72 -26.65 24.74 -2.13
C ALA A 72 -27.48 23.44 -2.28
N TRP A 73 -28.70 23.56 -2.81
CA TRP A 73 -29.58 22.42 -3.07
C TRP A 73 -29.01 21.46 -4.12
N GLU A 74 -28.43 21.99 -5.21
CA GLU A 74 -27.82 21.13 -6.24
C GLU A 74 -26.62 20.36 -5.68
N LEU A 75 -25.81 21.00 -4.83
CA LEU A 75 -24.69 20.36 -4.15
C LEU A 75 -25.18 19.25 -3.20
N GLU A 76 -26.23 19.51 -2.43
CA GLU A 76 -26.86 18.50 -1.56
C GLU A 76 -27.36 17.31 -2.39
N ARG A 77 -28.15 17.55 -3.44
CA ARG A 77 -28.69 16.50 -4.32
C ARG A 77 -27.61 15.61 -4.91
N ILE A 78 -26.52 16.18 -5.42
CA ILE A 78 -25.42 15.39 -6.00
C ILE A 78 -24.63 14.65 -4.91
N THR A 79 -24.50 15.24 -3.72
CA THR A 79 -23.86 14.60 -2.57
C THR A 79 -24.67 13.38 -2.10
N GLU A 80 -25.98 13.52 -1.93
CA GLU A 80 -26.87 12.41 -1.59
C GLU A 80 -26.82 11.30 -2.64
N ARG A 81 -26.80 11.66 -3.92
CA ARG A 81 -26.66 10.69 -5.00
C ARG A 81 -25.33 9.94 -4.92
N ALA A 82 -24.23 10.63 -4.64
CA ALA A 82 -22.91 10.01 -4.47
C ALA A 82 -22.87 9.07 -3.27
N GLN A 83 -23.43 9.48 -2.13
CA GLN A 83 -23.54 8.63 -0.93
C GLN A 83 -24.34 7.36 -1.23
N HIS A 84 -25.51 7.49 -1.87
CA HIS A 84 -26.35 6.35 -2.22
C HIS A 84 -25.65 5.35 -3.16
N LEU A 85 -24.86 5.83 -4.12
CA LEU A 85 -24.06 4.96 -5.00
C LEU A 85 -22.93 4.26 -4.23
N GLY A 86 -22.33 4.94 -3.24
CA GLY A 86 -21.39 4.35 -2.29
C GLY A 86 -22.04 3.23 -1.48
N ASP A 87 -23.17 3.51 -0.83
CA ASP A 87 -23.90 2.53 0.00
C ASP A 87 -24.30 1.28 -0.81
N ARG A 88 -24.75 1.47 -2.06
CA ARG A 88 -25.08 0.36 -2.97
C ARG A 88 -23.87 -0.50 -3.29
N ARG A 89 -22.71 0.13 -3.56
CA ARG A 89 -21.47 -0.59 -3.81
C ARG A 89 -21.06 -1.38 -2.57
N ASP A 90 -21.09 -0.75 -1.41
CA ASP A 90 -20.69 -1.36 -0.14
C ASP A 90 -21.60 -2.53 0.23
N ALA A 91 -22.91 -2.44 -0.03
CA ALA A 91 -23.85 -3.53 0.16
C ALA A 91 -23.54 -4.74 -0.76
N CYS A 92 -23.23 -4.49 -2.03
CA CYS A 92 -22.83 -5.54 -2.96
C CYS A 92 -21.50 -6.19 -2.57
N GLU A 93 -20.53 -5.42 -2.08
CA GLU A 93 -19.26 -5.95 -1.58
C GLU A 93 -19.45 -6.83 -0.34
N GLN A 94 -20.31 -6.41 0.60
CA GLN A 94 -20.67 -7.21 1.77
C GLN A 94 -21.36 -8.52 1.39
N LEU A 95 -22.32 -8.48 0.47
CA LEU A 95 -23.01 -9.68 -0.04
C LEU A 95 -22.01 -10.65 -0.69
N ARG A 96 -21.12 -10.12 -1.53
CA ARG A 96 -20.07 -10.92 -2.19
C ARG A 96 -19.16 -11.59 -1.18
N ASP A 97 -18.73 -10.86 -0.14
CA ASP A 97 -17.82 -11.38 0.88
C ASP A 97 -18.48 -12.47 1.73
N ALA A 98 -19.75 -12.28 2.11
CA ALA A 98 -20.54 -13.29 2.81
C ALA A 98 -20.71 -14.56 1.96
N ALA A 99 -21.01 -14.42 0.67
CA ALA A 99 -21.11 -15.55 -0.26
C ALA A 99 -19.75 -16.26 -0.44
N ALA A 100 -18.65 -15.52 -0.49
CA ALA A 100 -17.30 -16.08 -0.60
C ALA A 100 -16.83 -16.79 0.67
N GLU A 101 -17.30 -16.37 1.85
CA GLU A 101 -17.13 -17.11 3.10
C GLU A 101 -17.93 -18.42 3.08
N ARG A 102 -19.22 -18.35 2.76
CA ARG A 102 -20.08 -19.53 2.69
C ARG A 102 -19.58 -20.57 1.68
N TYR A 103 -19.11 -20.11 0.52
CA TYR A 103 -18.49 -20.99 -0.47
C TYR A 103 -17.24 -21.70 0.07
N ARG A 104 -16.41 -21.00 0.86
CA ARG A 104 -15.24 -21.61 1.51
C ARG A 104 -15.63 -22.65 2.53
N GLU A 105 -16.63 -22.36 3.36
CA GLU A 105 -17.15 -23.31 4.35
C GLU A 105 -17.68 -24.58 3.68
N ASP A 106 -18.43 -24.43 2.59
CA ASP A 106 -19.12 -25.56 1.94
C ASP A 106 -18.20 -26.38 1.03
N THR A 107 -17.21 -25.75 0.38
CA THR A 107 -16.36 -26.43 -0.62
C THR A 107 -14.91 -26.63 -0.17
N GLY A 108 -14.48 -25.98 0.92
CA GLY A 108 -13.08 -25.88 1.33
C GLY A 108 -12.22 -25.00 0.41
N ASN A 109 -12.75 -24.54 -0.73
CA ASN A 109 -12.01 -23.77 -1.72
C ASN A 109 -12.28 -22.28 -1.60
N THR A 110 -11.27 -21.44 -1.89
CA THR A 110 -11.43 -19.98 -1.88
C THR A 110 -12.07 -19.49 -3.18
N TRP A 111 -13.26 -18.88 -3.09
CA TRP A 111 -13.86 -18.18 -4.22
C TRP A 111 -13.03 -16.94 -4.59
N ARG A 112 -12.84 -16.71 -5.89
CA ARG A 112 -12.13 -15.54 -6.43
C ARG A 112 -12.94 -14.89 -7.55
N PRO A 113 -12.98 -13.55 -7.62
CA PRO A 113 -13.64 -12.87 -8.72
C PRO A 113 -12.92 -13.15 -10.04
N ARG A 114 -13.69 -13.32 -11.12
CA ARG A 114 -13.14 -13.55 -12.48
C ARG A 114 -12.33 -12.35 -13.00
N HIS A 115 -12.73 -11.14 -12.62
CA HIS A 115 -12.07 -9.89 -12.99
C HIS A 115 -12.00 -8.95 -11.79
N GLY A 116 -10.93 -8.16 -11.71
CA GLY A 116 -10.69 -7.21 -10.61
C GLY A 116 -10.08 -7.83 -9.36
N SER A 117 -9.80 -6.98 -8.38
CA SER A 117 -9.23 -7.38 -7.10
C SER A 117 -10.34 -7.57 -6.05
N HIS A 118 -10.13 -8.49 -5.11
CA HIS A 118 -10.98 -8.68 -3.93
C HIS A 118 -10.68 -7.58 -2.89
N THR A 119 -11.01 -6.34 -3.22
CA THR A 119 -10.61 -5.11 -2.51
C THR A 119 -11.14 -4.98 -1.09
N SER A 120 -12.27 -5.61 -0.79
CA SER A 120 -12.93 -5.54 0.52
C SER A 120 -12.08 -6.10 1.66
N ARG A 121 -11.20 -7.06 1.36
CA ARG A 121 -10.30 -7.66 2.35
C ARG A 121 -9.04 -6.83 2.60
N THR A 122 -8.69 -5.93 1.67
CA THR A 122 -7.52 -5.05 1.80
C THR A 122 -7.81 -3.87 2.73
N SER A 123 -9.05 -3.35 2.76
CA SER A 123 -9.43 -2.23 3.64
C SER A 123 -9.58 -2.61 5.12
N GLN A 124 -9.79 -3.90 5.41
CA GLN A 124 -9.92 -4.44 6.76
C GLN A 124 -8.57 -4.85 7.39
N LEU A 125 -7.45 -4.68 6.69
CA LEU A 125 -6.12 -4.93 7.24
C LEU A 125 -5.79 -3.90 8.31
N THR A 126 -5.52 -4.36 9.53
CA THR A 126 -5.03 -3.50 10.61
C THR A 126 -3.59 -3.08 10.34
N SER A 127 -3.16 -1.94 10.88
CA SER A 127 -1.76 -1.50 10.77
C SER A 127 -0.81 -2.58 11.29
N ALA A 128 -1.13 -3.21 12.42
CA ALA A 128 -0.35 -4.30 12.99
C ALA A 128 -0.21 -5.52 12.05
N ALA A 129 -1.24 -5.84 11.25
CA ALA A 129 -1.17 -6.90 10.26
C ALA A 129 -0.28 -6.54 9.07
N ILE A 130 -0.26 -5.26 8.68
CA ILE A 130 0.66 -4.73 7.66
C ILE A 130 2.10 -4.79 8.21
N ASP A 131 2.32 -4.30 9.42
CA ASP A 131 3.62 -4.29 10.08
C ASP A 131 4.18 -5.72 10.23
N ALA A 132 3.35 -6.68 10.63
CA ALA A 132 3.74 -8.09 10.72
C ALA A 132 4.15 -8.67 9.36
N ARG A 133 3.41 -8.33 8.29
CA ARG A 133 3.73 -8.76 6.93
C ARG A 133 5.05 -8.14 6.44
N ASP A 134 5.25 -6.86 6.73
CA ASP A 134 6.47 -6.15 6.32
C ASP A 134 7.69 -6.63 7.11
N PHE A 135 7.52 -6.95 8.39
CA PHE A 135 8.56 -7.62 9.19
C PHE A 135 8.97 -8.97 8.59
N LEU A 136 8.00 -9.82 8.20
CA LEU A 136 8.31 -11.11 7.55
C LEU A 136 9.04 -10.92 6.23
N ARG A 137 8.61 -9.95 5.40
CA ARG A 137 9.31 -9.61 4.15
C ARG A 137 10.72 -9.10 4.38
N ALA A 138 10.93 -8.27 5.39
CA ALA A 138 12.26 -7.79 5.77
C ALA A 138 13.15 -8.94 6.22
N ARG A 139 12.62 -9.90 6.99
CA ARG A 139 13.35 -11.12 7.38
C ARG A 139 13.70 -12.01 6.19
N GLU A 140 12.78 -12.17 5.23
CA GLU A 140 13.04 -12.93 4.00
C GLU A 140 14.12 -12.25 3.16
N SER A 141 14.10 -10.93 3.05
CA SER A 141 15.13 -10.19 2.30
C SER A 141 16.50 -10.21 2.99
N GLU A 142 16.56 -10.15 4.33
CA GLU A 142 17.79 -10.35 5.10
C GLU A 142 18.42 -11.73 4.84
N LYS A 143 17.61 -12.80 4.95
CA LYS A 143 18.07 -14.17 4.67
C LYS A 143 18.58 -14.30 3.25
N ALA A 144 17.90 -13.68 2.31
CA ALA A 144 18.29 -13.74 0.93
C ALA A 144 19.58 -12.94 0.65
N LYS A 145 19.77 -11.79 1.30
CA LYS A 145 21.02 -11.00 1.22
C LYS A 145 22.25 -11.79 1.67
N ALA A 146 22.09 -12.70 2.63
CA ALA A 146 23.17 -13.59 3.05
C ALA A 146 23.66 -14.56 1.95
N HIS A 147 22.89 -14.74 0.88
CA HIS A 147 23.26 -15.57 -0.27
C HIS A 147 23.77 -14.76 -1.46
N LEU A 148 23.96 -13.45 -1.32
CA LEU A 148 24.55 -12.64 -2.37
C LEU A 148 26.05 -12.96 -2.49
N PRO A 149 26.59 -12.96 -3.71
CA PRO A 149 28.02 -13.10 -3.88
C PRO A 149 28.71 -11.86 -3.28
N GLU A 150 29.87 -12.05 -2.65
CA GLU A 150 30.74 -10.96 -2.16
C GLU A 150 31.44 -10.25 -3.34
N ALA A 151 30.65 -9.75 -4.29
CA ALA A 151 31.13 -9.15 -5.52
C ALA A 151 30.23 -7.98 -5.94
N THR A 152 30.81 -7.04 -6.66
CA THR A 152 30.08 -5.87 -7.17
C THR A 152 29.06 -6.28 -8.23
N LEU A 153 27.76 -6.26 -7.89
CA LEU A 153 26.69 -6.58 -8.84
C LEU A 153 26.50 -5.45 -9.85
N VAL A 154 26.64 -5.76 -11.14
CA VAL A 154 26.44 -4.81 -12.25
C VAL A 154 25.27 -5.28 -13.10
N ALA A 155 24.15 -4.54 -13.01
CA ALA A 155 22.96 -4.82 -13.80
C ALA A 155 23.10 -4.28 -15.22
N VAL A 156 22.88 -5.14 -16.22
CA VAL A 156 22.76 -4.76 -17.61
C VAL A 156 21.29 -4.91 -18.01
N ALA A 157 20.68 -3.80 -18.42
CA ALA A 157 19.33 -3.76 -18.93
C ALA A 157 19.32 -3.05 -20.29
N GLY A 158 18.56 -3.58 -21.25
CA GLY A 158 18.43 -2.98 -22.57
C GLY A 158 16.99 -3.03 -23.07
N SER A 159 16.51 -1.92 -23.61
CA SER A 159 15.19 -1.86 -24.24
C SER A 159 15.31 -2.18 -25.73
N GLY A 160 15.06 -3.44 -26.10
CA GLY A 160 14.91 -3.86 -27.50
C GLY A 160 16.16 -4.47 -28.15
N PRO A 161 16.04 -4.90 -29.41
CA PRO A 161 17.13 -5.55 -30.13
C PRO A 161 18.25 -4.56 -30.42
N VAL A 162 19.49 -4.95 -30.12
CA VAL A 162 20.70 -4.19 -30.42
C VAL A 162 21.44 -4.90 -31.54
N SER A 163 21.71 -4.19 -32.63
CA SER A 163 22.34 -4.75 -33.84
C SER A 163 23.87 -4.85 -33.72
N ASP A 164 24.51 -3.93 -33.00
CA ASP A 164 25.96 -3.90 -32.83
C ASP A 164 26.37 -4.22 -31.39
N ALA A 165 27.28 -5.19 -31.25
CA ALA A 165 27.81 -5.63 -29.96
C ALA A 165 28.92 -4.72 -29.41
N GLY A 166 29.57 -3.91 -30.26
CA GLY A 166 30.70 -3.06 -29.90
C GLY A 166 30.42 -2.10 -28.73
N PRO A 167 29.34 -1.30 -28.76
CA PRO A 167 29.03 -0.36 -27.69
C PRO A 167 28.75 -1.04 -26.34
N VAL A 168 28.10 -2.22 -26.37
CA VAL A 168 27.79 -2.99 -25.15
C VAL A 168 29.07 -3.56 -24.55
N HIS A 169 29.96 -4.13 -25.37
CA HIS A 169 31.25 -4.63 -24.90
C HIS A 169 32.10 -3.50 -24.30
N PHE A 170 32.20 -2.36 -24.99
CA PHE A 170 32.97 -1.22 -24.51
C PHE A 170 32.46 -0.70 -23.16
N ALA A 171 31.13 -0.61 -22.99
CA ALA A 171 30.54 -0.19 -21.73
C ALA A 171 30.86 -1.17 -20.59
N VAL A 172 30.77 -2.48 -20.85
CA VAL A 172 31.06 -3.51 -19.85
C VAL A 172 32.56 -3.56 -19.51
N ASP A 173 33.43 -3.44 -20.50
CA ASP A 173 34.89 -3.38 -20.32
C ASP A 173 35.30 -2.16 -19.49
N ARG A 174 34.65 -1.01 -19.71
CA ARG A 174 34.88 0.20 -18.90
C ARG A 174 34.49 0.02 -17.44
N VAL A 175 33.37 -0.66 -17.16
CA VAL A 175 32.94 -0.94 -15.79
C VAL A 175 33.88 -1.96 -15.12
N ARG A 176 34.33 -2.98 -15.85
CA ARG A 176 35.32 -3.94 -15.39
C ARG A 176 36.62 -3.28 -14.96
N ALA A 177 37.11 -2.31 -15.74
CA ALA A 177 38.32 -1.57 -15.40
C ALA A 177 38.22 -0.85 -14.05
N LYS A 178 36.99 -0.52 -13.61
CA LYS A 178 36.72 0.11 -12.31
C LYS A 178 36.45 -0.92 -11.20
N TYR A 179 35.76 -2.03 -11.51
CA TYR A 179 35.37 -3.07 -10.57
C TYR A 179 35.79 -4.44 -11.10
N PRO A 180 37.01 -4.90 -10.78
CA PRO A 180 37.54 -6.18 -11.27
C PRO A 180 36.78 -7.41 -10.73
N ASP A 181 36.14 -7.28 -9.57
CA ASP A 181 35.34 -8.30 -8.86
C ASP A 181 33.88 -8.38 -9.33
N MET A 182 33.51 -7.68 -10.41
CA MET A 182 32.11 -7.52 -10.77
C MET A 182 31.41 -8.82 -11.21
N VAL A 183 30.12 -8.92 -10.89
CA VAL A 183 29.22 -9.98 -11.35
C VAL A 183 28.11 -9.36 -12.18
N LEU A 184 27.95 -9.85 -13.41
CA LEU A 184 26.95 -9.31 -14.34
C LEU A 184 25.57 -9.91 -14.08
N VAL A 185 24.58 -9.03 -14.00
CA VAL A 185 23.18 -9.35 -13.73
C VAL A 185 22.33 -8.99 -14.95
N HIS A 186 21.58 -9.97 -15.50
CA HIS A 186 20.75 -9.78 -16.70
C HIS A 186 19.38 -10.47 -16.62
N GLY A 187 18.35 -9.85 -17.21
CA GLY A 187 16.96 -10.32 -17.23
C GLY A 187 16.70 -11.51 -18.16
N GLY A 188 17.64 -11.78 -19.07
CA GLY A 188 17.45 -12.77 -20.14
C GLY A 188 16.71 -12.19 -21.34
N GLY A 189 16.62 -10.86 -21.43
CA GLY A 189 16.10 -10.14 -22.57
C GLY A 189 16.95 -10.29 -23.83
N GLN A 190 16.39 -9.86 -24.96
CA GLN A 190 17.10 -9.82 -26.24
C GLN A 190 17.98 -8.55 -26.35
N GLY A 191 18.83 -8.50 -27.37
CA GLY A 191 19.70 -7.34 -27.62
C GLY A 191 20.84 -7.23 -26.61
N ALA A 192 20.91 -6.11 -25.90
CA ALA A 192 22.04 -5.77 -25.02
C ALA A 192 22.29 -6.82 -23.93
N GLU A 193 21.24 -7.35 -23.31
CA GLU A 193 21.36 -8.36 -22.25
C GLU A 193 21.96 -9.66 -22.77
N LYS A 194 21.54 -10.11 -23.96
CA LYS A 194 22.08 -11.29 -24.63
C LYS A 194 23.53 -11.09 -25.07
N ILE A 195 23.88 -9.89 -25.50
CA ILE A 195 25.25 -9.53 -25.88
C ILE A 195 26.15 -9.52 -24.64
N ALA A 196 25.70 -8.94 -23.52
CA ALA A 196 26.44 -8.95 -22.25
C ALA A 196 26.61 -10.38 -21.69
N ALA A 197 25.58 -11.21 -21.77
CA ALA A 197 25.68 -12.62 -21.42
C ALA A 197 26.74 -13.34 -22.28
N ARG A 198 26.77 -13.07 -23.59
CA ARG A 198 27.78 -13.63 -24.49
C ARG A 198 29.19 -13.08 -24.25
N TRP A 199 29.33 -11.81 -23.90
CA TRP A 199 30.61 -11.20 -23.53
C TRP A 199 31.21 -11.88 -22.30
N SER A 200 30.40 -12.13 -21.28
CA SER A 200 30.86 -12.77 -20.04
C SER A 200 31.32 -14.21 -20.27
N ALA A 201 30.58 -14.99 -21.07
CA ALA A 201 30.92 -16.38 -21.39
C ALA A 201 32.23 -16.54 -22.18
N ARG A 202 32.83 -15.44 -22.68
CA ARG A 202 34.10 -15.47 -23.41
C ARG A 202 35.33 -15.30 -22.51
N GLY A 203 35.17 -14.84 -21.26
CA GLY A 203 36.30 -14.67 -20.36
C GLY A 203 36.39 -15.75 -19.29
N ASP A 204 37.49 -15.72 -18.57
CA ASP A 204 37.85 -16.66 -17.49
C ASP A 204 36.94 -16.51 -16.26
N GLU A 205 37.10 -17.38 -15.25
CA GLU A 205 36.25 -17.58 -14.06
C GLU A 205 35.78 -16.29 -13.33
N SER A 206 36.46 -15.15 -13.54
CA SER A 206 36.03 -13.83 -13.07
C SER A 206 34.73 -13.34 -13.71
N HIS A 207 34.27 -13.93 -14.81
CA HIS A 207 33.10 -13.52 -15.58
C HIS A 207 31.83 -14.26 -15.13
N ARG A 208 31.56 -14.29 -13.82
CA ARG A 208 30.41 -15.04 -13.29
C ARG A 208 29.10 -14.35 -13.64
N LEU A 209 28.18 -15.08 -14.27
CA LEU A 209 26.83 -14.62 -14.58
C LEU A 209 25.88 -14.94 -13.43
N TRP A 210 25.08 -13.94 -13.03
CA TRP A 210 23.96 -14.13 -12.09
C TRP A 210 22.65 -13.73 -12.77
N PRO A 211 21.65 -14.63 -12.86
CA PRO A 211 20.40 -14.29 -13.52
C PRO A 211 19.62 -13.26 -12.69
N THR A 212 19.07 -12.23 -13.33
CA THR A 212 18.27 -11.19 -12.65
C THR A 212 17.09 -11.78 -11.90
N GLN A 213 16.51 -12.90 -12.36
CA GLN A 213 15.45 -13.57 -11.61
C GLN A 213 15.93 -14.11 -10.25
N ALA A 214 17.16 -14.61 -10.15
CA ALA A 214 17.75 -15.02 -8.88
C ALA A 214 18.01 -13.80 -7.98
N VAL A 215 18.56 -12.72 -8.55
CA VAL A 215 18.80 -11.48 -7.80
C VAL A 215 17.48 -10.84 -7.35
N THR A 216 16.45 -10.83 -8.19
CA THR A 216 15.11 -10.31 -7.87
C THR A 216 14.41 -11.14 -6.81
N LYS A 217 14.57 -12.47 -6.85
CA LYS A 217 14.07 -13.37 -5.80
C LYS A 217 14.75 -13.09 -4.46
N ILE A 218 16.01 -12.61 -4.51
CA ILE A 218 16.81 -12.33 -3.32
C ILE A 218 16.57 -10.91 -2.77
N MET A 219 16.67 -9.88 -3.61
CA MET A 219 16.61 -8.48 -3.21
C MET A 219 15.21 -7.85 -3.39
N GLY A 220 14.28 -8.55 -4.07
CA GLY A 220 13.01 -7.96 -4.47
C GLY A 220 13.15 -7.00 -5.67
N THR A 221 12.04 -6.70 -6.34
CA THR A 221 12.03 -5.89 -7.58
C THR A 221 12.37 -4.41 -7.39
N ARG A 222 12.35 -3.90 -6.15
CA ARG A 222 12.61 -2.48 -5.84
C ARG A 222 14.09 -2.15 -5.77
N ASP A 223 14.92 -3.11 -5.39
CA ASP A 223 16.35 -2.90 -5.14
C ASP A 223 17.20 -2.91 -6.43
N LEU A 224 16.56 -3.14 -7.59
CA LEU A 224 17.19 -3.25 -8.92
C LEU A 224 16.95 -2.04 -9.84
N ARG A 225 16.26 -0.99 -9.35
CA ARG A 225 15.94 0.22 -10.12
C ARG A 225 16.80 1.41 -9.72
#